data_AF-A0A537GKX5-F1
#
_entry.id   AF-A0A537GKX5-F1
#
_cell.length_a   1.000
_cell.length_b   1.000
_cell.length_c   1.000
_cell.angle_alpha   90.00
_cell.angle_beta   90.00
_cell.angle_gamma   90.00
#
_symmetry.space_group_name_H-M   'P 1'
#
loop_
_entity.id
_entity.type
_entity.pdbx_description
1 polymer ?
#
loop_
_entity_poly.entity_id
_entity_poly.type
_entity_poly.pdbx_seq_one_letter_code
_entity_poly.pdbx_strand_id
1 'polypeptide(L)'
;DYLIPCLKSHEPLDLVILMLGTNDLKQRFELRARDIAAGTETLVRLILKSNIGPDSTIPKVLLISPSLVTMSVDDELEGAIEKSQELGGLYAQVATSSGVAFLDAARVVVPSETDGVHWDAEEHQRFGLTVADLVRKQLLPLAPV
;
A
#
# COMPACT_ATOMS: atom_id res chain seq x y z
N ASP A 1 -14.19 3.95 10.34
CA ASP A 1 -14.75 2.57 10.35
C ASP A 1 -15.38 2.12 9.02
N TYR A 2 -14.66 2.21 7.89
CA TYR A 2 -15.18 1.78 6.57
C TYR A 2 -14.59 0.45 6.05
N LEU A 3 -13.35 0.13 6.44
CA LEU A 3 -12.62 -1.01 5.85
C LEU A 3 -13.33 -2.36 6.04
N ILE A 4 -13.78 -2.69 7.25
CA ILE A 4 -14.42 -3.99 7.52
C ILE A 4 -15.72 -4.19 6.73
N PRO A 5 -16.68 -3.24 6.69
CA PRO A 5 -17.84 -3.35 5.81
C PRO A 5 -17.47 -3.56 4.33
N CYS A 6 -16.48 -2.83 3.81
CA CYS A 6 -16.01 -2.98 2.43
C CYS A 6 -15.46 -4.39 2.17
N LEU A 7 -14.59 -4.90 3.04
CA LEU A 7 -14.03 -6.25 2.91
C LEU A 7 -15.13 -7.32 2.88
N LYS A 8 -16.11 -7.23 3.79
CA LYS A 8 -17.20 -8.20 3.88
C LYS A 8 -18.16 -8.18 2.69
N SER A 9 -18.36 -7.03 2.04
CA SER A 9 -19.21 -6.97 0.84
C SER A 9 -18.59 -7.65 -0.39
N HIS A 10 -17.31 -8.01 -0.31
CA HIS A 10 -16.56 -8.65 -1.39
C HIS A 10 -16.10 -10.08 -1.06
N GLU A 11 -16.50 -10.65 0.08
CA GLU A 11 -16.15 -12.02 0.49
C GLU A 11 -16.69 -13.07 -0.51
N PRO A 12 -15.93 -14.14 -0.85
CA PRO A 12 -14.57 -14.44 -0.39
C PRO A 12 -13.48 -13.71 -1.20
N LEU A 13 -12.37 -13.36 -0.52
CA LEU A 13 -11.20 -12.70 -1.10
C LEU A 13 -9.92 -13.52 -0.88
N ASP A 14 -9.30 -14.00 -1.95
CA ASP A 14 -7.99 -14.68 -1.88
C ASP A 14 -6.84 -13.74 -1.49
N LEU A 15 -6.93 -12.47 -1.92
CA LEU A 15 -5.90 -11.46 -1.76
C LEU A 15 -6.50 -10.06 -1.58
N VAL A 16 -5.97 -9.30 -0.63
CA VAL A 16 -6.20 -7.87 -0.48
C VAL A 16 -4.91 -7.11 -0.76
N ILE A 17 -4.96 -6.13 -1.65
CA ILE A 17 -3.86 -5.22 -1.94
C ILE A 17 -4.15 -3.90 -1.23
N LEU A 18 -3.25 -3.48 -0.34
CA LEU A 18 -3.39 -2.22 0.42
C LEU A 18 -2.29 -1.24 0.01
N MET A 19 -2.68 -0.12 -0.61
CA MET A 19 -1.79 0.99 -0.93
C MET A 19 -2.42 2.30 -0.45
N LEU A 20 -1.96 2.80 0.70
CA LEU A 20 -2.40 4.05 1.31
C LEU A 20 -1.19 4.74 1.97
N GLY A 21 -1.37 6.00 2.39
CA GLY A 21 -0.36 6.77 3.12
C GLY A 21 -0.01 8.12 2.48
N THR A 22 -0.29 8.34 1.19
CA THR A 22 0.01 9.61 0.52
C THR A 22 -0.74 10.78 1.14
N ASN A 23 -2.04 10.61 1.42
CA ASN A 23 -2.85 11.68 2.01
C ASN A 23 -2.47 11.98 3.46
N ASP A 24 -1.98 10.99 4.19
CA ASP A 24 -1.50 11.12 5.57
C ASP A 24 -0.24 12.00 5.65
N LEU A 25 0.44 12.23 4.51
CA LEU A 25 1.55 13.18 4.42
C LEU A 25 1.08 14.64 4.54
N LYS A 26 -0.22 14.93 4.39
CA LYS A 26 -0.74 16.30 4.47
C LYS A 26 -0.46 16.93 5.83
N GLN A 27 0.05 18.15 5.82
CA GLN A 27 0.48 18.90 7.00
C GLN A 27 -0.58 18.99 8.09
N ARG A 28 -1.86 19.15 7.70
CA ARG A 28 -3.00 19.24 8.62
C ARG A 28 -3.18 18.05 9.56
N PHE A 29 -2.58 16.90 9.25
CA PHE A 29 -2.62 15.71 10.10
C PHE A 29 -1.45 15.63 11.09
N GLU A 30 -0.40 16.42 10.87
CA GLU A 30 0.80 16.50 11.73
C GLU A 30 1.44 15.13 12.04
N LEU A 31 1.30 14.17 11.12
CA LEU A 31 1.85 12.83 11.26
C LEU A 31 3.29 12.77 10.77
N ARG A 32 4.14 12.04 11.52
CA ARG A 32 5.45 11.60 11.03
C ARG A 32 5.28 10.30 10.24
N ALA A 33 6.25 9.97 9.40
CA ALA A 33 6.24 8.75 8.60
C ALA A 33 5.99 7.47 9.44
N ARG A 34 6.55 7.41 10.67
CA ARG A 34 6.31 6.31 11.61
C ARG A 34 4.86 6.20 12.11
N ASP A 35 4.19 7.34 12.28
CA ASP A 35 2.80 7.38 12.73
C ASP A 35 1.89 6.88 11.58
N ILE A 36 2.20 7.25 10.34
CA ILE A 36 1.55 6.74 9.12
C ILE A 36 1.74 5.22 8.99
N ALA A 37 2.97 4.73 9.17
CA ALA A 37 3.26 3.29 9.13
C ALA A 37 2.49 2.49 10.21
N ALA A 38 2.36 3.02 11.43
CA ALA A 38 1.56 2.41 12.49
C ALA A 38 0.05 2.38 12.15
N GLY A 39 -0.46 3.43 11.51
CA GLY A 39 -1.83 3.46 10.97
C GLY A 39 -2.04 2.35 9.93
N THR A 40 -1.12 2.21 8.99
CA THR A 40 -1.17 1.14 7.99
C THR A 40 -1.04 -0.26 8.58
N GLU A 41 -0.17 -0.46 9.59
CA GLU A 41 -0.09 -1.73 10.31
C GLU A 41 -1.45 -2.08 10.95
N THR A 42 -2.17 -1.10 11.49
CA THR A 42 -3.52 -1.31 12.02
C THR A 42 -4.48 -1.82 10.94
N LEU A 43 -4.44 -1.26 9.73
CA LEU A 43 -5.26 -1.72 8.61
C LEU A 43 -4.88 -3.14 8.15
N VAL A 44 -3.59 -3.45 8.04
CA VAL A 44 -3.11 -4.81 7.73
C VAL A 44 -3.61 -5.82 8.76
N ARG A 45 -3.50 -5.51 10.05
CA ARG A 45 -3.99 -6.37 11.13
C ARG A 45 -5.51 -6.55 11.11
N LEU A 46 -6.27 -5.53 10.72
CA LEU A 46 -7.71 -5.63 10.54
C LEU A 46 -8.08 -6.57 9.38
N ILE A 47 -7.37 -6.49 8.26
CA ILE A 47 -7.57 -7.41 7.12
C ILE A 47 -7.24 -8.84 7.54
N LEU A 48 -6.10 -9.08 8.20
CA LEU A 48 -5.70 -10.42 8.63
C LEU A 48 -6.66 -11.05 9.66
N LYS A 49 -7.37 -10.24 10.45
CA LYS A 49 -8.36 -10.69 11.44
C LYS A 49 -9.78 -10.83 10.88
N SER A 50 -9.99 -10.51 9.60
CA SER A 50 -11.33 -10.41 9.02
C SER A 50 -11.94 -11.77 8.65
N ASN A 51 -11.12 -12.81 8.45
CA ASN A 51 -11.54 -14.17 8.05
C ASN A 51 -12.42 -14.19 6.77
N ILE A 52 -12.12 -13.30 5.82
CA ILE A 52 -12.86 -13.14 4.55
C ILE A 52 -12.29 -13.98 3.41
N GLY A 53 -11.28 -14.82 3.67
CA GLY A 53 -10.75 -15.73 2.66
C GLY A 53 -11.74 -16.85 2.31
N PRO A 54 -11.48 -17.63 1.25
CA PRO A 54 -12.24 -18.85 0.98
C PRO A 54 -12.34 -19.73 2.23
N ASP A 55 -13.50 -20.33 2.48
CA ASP A 55 -13.78 -21.12 3.69
C ASP A 55 -13.53 -20.38 5.02
N SER A 56 -13.72 -19.05 5.01
CA SER A 56 -13.46 -18.14 6.14
C SER A 56 -12.01 -18.19 6.65
N THR A 57 -11.06 -18.45 5.74
CA THR A 57 -9.62 -18.39 6.03
C THR A 57 -9.10 -16.96 6.10
N ILE A 58 -7.83 -16.81 6.54
CA ILE A 58 -7.14 -15.52 6.52
C ILE A 58 -6.77 -15.20 5.06
N PRO A 59 -7.19 -14.05 4.50
CA PRO A 59 -6.82 -13.68 3.13
C PRO A 59 -5.31 -13.39 3.04
N LYS A 60 -4.72 -13.58 1.86
CA LYS A 60 -3.37 -13.05 1.59
C LYS A 60 -3.43 -11.52 1.58
N VAL A 61 -2.32 -10.88 1.93
CA VAL A 61 -2.19 -9.42 1.89
C VAL A 61 -0.92 -9.04 1.13
N LEU A 62 -1.06 -8.10 0.20
CA LEU A 62 0.04 -7.38 -0.42
C LEU A 62 0.00 -5.94 0.07
N LEU A 63 0.95 -5.59 0.93
CA LEU A 63 1.16 -4.20 1.36
C LEU A 63 2.01 -3.47 0.33
N ILE A 64 1.54 -2.33 -0.14
CA ILE A 64 2.28 -1.47 -1.06
C ILE A 64 2.51 -0.12 -0.40
N SER A 65 3.78 0.29 -0.28
CA SER A 65 4.11 1.67 0.08
C SER A 65 3.86 2.59 -1.13
N PRO A 66 3.26 3.79 -0.97
CA PRO A 66 3.01 4.69 -2.09
C PRO A 66 4.31 5.18 -2.76
N SER A 67 4.19 5.80 -3.93
CA SER A 67 5.33 6.45 -4.58
C SER A 67 5.84 7.63 -3.76
N LEU A 68 7.02 8.14 -4.14
CA LEU A 68 7.52 9.40 -3.60
C LEU A 68 6.56 10.55 -3.92
N VAL A 69 6.68 11.63 -3.17
CA VAL A 69 6.23 12.96 -3.57
C VAL A 69 7.48 13.70 -4.07
N THR A 70 7.45 14.21 -5.31
CA THR A 70 8.62 14.86 -5.95
C THR A 70 8.52 16.38 -5.97
N MET A 71 7.30 16.88 -5.98
CA MET A 71 6.94 18.29 -5.79
C MET A 71 5.52 18.33 -5.24
N SER A 72 5.07 19.49 -4.82
CA SER A 72 3.66 19.69 -4.56
C SER A 72 3.23 21.06 -5.07
N VAL A 73 2.11 21.05 -5.80
CA VAL A 73 1.33 22.25 -6.12
C VAL A 73 0.23 22.53 -5.08
N ASP A 74 0.04 21.60 -4.13
CA ASP A 74 -0.87 21.69 -2.98
C ASP A 74 -0.08 22.10 -1.73
N ASP A 75 -0.36 23.27 -1.18
CA ASP A 75 0.26 23.77 0.06
C ASP A 75 0.04 22.79 1.23
N GLU A 76 -1.02 21.97 1.20
CA GLU A 76 -1.25 20.95 2.25
C GLU A 76 -0.18 19.86 2.28
N LEU A 77 0.67 19.70 1.25
CA LEU A 77 1.74 18.69 1.19
C LEU A 77 3.14 19.28 1.44
N GLU A 78 3.23 20.43 2.08
CA GLU A 78 4.52 20.94 2.57
C GLU A 78 5.22 19.90 3.49
N GLY A 79 6.50 19.63 3.21
CA GLY A 79 7.29 18.60 3.91
C GLY A 79 6.92 17.15 3.58
N ALA A 80 6.04 16.91 2.60
CA ALA A 80 5.68 15.55 2.16
C ALA A 80 6.82 14.84 1.43
N ILE A 81 7.72 15.58 0.76
CA ILE A 81 8.85 15.02 0.00
C ILE A 81 9.73 14.18 0.92
N GLU A 82 10.25 14.76 2.01
CA GLU A 82 11.14 14.08 2.95
C GLU A 82 10.41 12.90 3.62
N LYS A 83 9.19 13.12 4.10
CA LYS A 83 8.39 12.08 4.77
C LYS A 83 8.09 10.90 3.85
N SER A 84 7.83 11.15 2.56
CA SER A 84 7.52 10.09 1.58
C SER A 84 8.69 9.12 1.37
N GLN A 85 9.94 9.61 1.46
CA GLN A 85 11.15 8.79 1.31
C GLN A 85 11.31 7.76 2.43
N GLU A 86 10.75 8.03 3.61
CA GLU A 86 10.81 7.12 4.75
C GLU A 86 9.78 5.98 4.68
N LEU A 87 8.66 6.19 3.97
CA LEU A 87 7.52 5.26 3.99
C LEU A 87 7.87 3.87 3.45
N GLY A 88 8.69 3.77 2.40
CA GLY A 88 9.08 2.49 1.80
C GLY A 88 9.78 1.59 2.82
N GLY A 89 10.75 2.12 3.55
CA GLY A 89 11.49 1.38 4.58
C GLY A 89 10.63 1.01 5.78
N LEU A 90 9.74 1.90 6.22
CA LEU A 90 8.85 1.64 7.33
C LEU A 90 7.77 0.60 6.99
N TYR A 91 7.21 0.65 5.78
CA TYR A 91 6.19 -0.31 5.34
C TYR A 91 6.81 -1.69 5.10
N ALA A 92 8.06 -1.78 4.65
CA ALA A 92 8.80 -3.04 4.58
C ALA A 92 8.93 -3.70 5.97
N GLN A 93 9.16 -2.91 7.02
CA GLN A 93 9.20 -3.40 8.40
C GLN A 93 7.83 -3.90 8.85
N VAL A 94 6.76 -3.15 8.56
CA VAL A 94 5.37 -3.56 8.84
C VAL A 94 5.01 -4.86 8.13
N ALA A 95 5.39 -4.99 6.85
CA ALA A 95 5.13 -6.20 6.09
C ALA A 95 5.85 -7.41 6.68
N THR A 96 7.12 -7.23 7.06
CA THR A 96 7.94 -8.27 7.69
C THR A 96 7.36 -8.70 9.04
N SER A 97 6.99 -7.75 9.91
CA SER A 97 6.43 -8.06 11.23
C SER A 97 5.05 -8.71 11.16
N SER A 98 4.27 -8.38 10.13
CA SER A 98 2.92 -8.91 9.90
C SER A 98 2.90 -10.19 9.08
N GLY A 99 4.04 -10.62 8.50
CA GLY A 99 4.14 -11.80 7.66
C GLY A 99 3.39 -11.68 6.32
N VAL A 100 3.34 -10.48 5.74
CA VAL A 100 2.60 -10.20 4.48
C VAL A 100 3.56 -9.82 3.35
N ALA A 101 3.11 -9.93 2.10
CA ALA A 101 3.90 -9.55 0.94
C ALA A 101 4.07 -8.02 0.87
N PHE A 102 5.17 -7.56 0.25
CA PHE A 102 5.50 -6.14 0.16
C PHE A 102 5.90 -5.70 -1.26
N LEU A 103 5.49 -4.50 -1.65
CA LEU A 103 6.03 -3.74 -2.78
C LEU A 103 6.26 -2.28 -2.38
N ASP A 104 7.34 -1.70 -2.87
CA ASP A 104 7.63 -0.27 -2.76
C ASP A 104 7.33 0.39 -4.10
N ALA A 105 6.23 1.16 -4.20
CA ALA A 105 5.84 1.78 -5.46
C ALA A 105 6.86 2.83 -5.93
N ALA A 106 7.62 3.45 -5.02
CA ALA A 106 8.70 4.38 -5.37
C ALA A 106 9.83 3.74 -6.19
N ARG A 107 9.93 2.42 -6.19
CA ARG A 107 10.90 1.67 -7.02
C ARG A 107 10.34 1.29 -8.39
N VAL A 108 9.06 1.50 -8.60
CA VAL A 108 8.34 1.06 -9.80
C VAL A 108 7.89 2.24 -10.61
N VAL A 109 7.41 3.31 -9.97
CA VAL A 109 6.82 4.47 -10.64
C VAL A 109 7.47 5.78 -10.27
N VAL A 110 7.35 6.74 -11.17
CA VAL A 110 7.77 8.13 -10.95
C VAL A 110 6.52 9.02 -10.99
N PRO A 111 6.31 9.91 -10.01
CA PRO A 111 5.20 10.86 -10.07
C PRO A 111 5.32 11.83 -11.25
N SER A 112 4.18 12.28 -11.78
CA SER A 112 4.09 13.25 -12.86
C SER A 112 4.75 14.57 -12.47
N GLU A 113 5.41 15.22 -13.41
CA GLU A 113 5.93 16.59 -13.25
C GLU A 113 4.82 17.64 -13.14
N THR A 114 3.56 17.25 -13.41
CA THR A 114 2.40 18.17 -13.35
C THR A 114 2.09 18.58 -11.91
N ASP A 115 2.09 17.63 -10.97
CA ASP A 115 1.75 17.89 -9.56
C ASP A 115 2.68 17.22 -8.55
N GLY A 116 3.58 16.33 -8.98
CA GLY A 116 4.55 15.63 -8.15
C GLY A 116 3.98 14.55 -7.23
N VAL A 117 2.71 14.18 -7.40
CA VAL A 117 1.97 13.26 -6.52
C VAL A 117 1.30 12.14 -7.32
N HIS A 118 0.56 12.49 -8.37
CA HIS A 118 -0.17 11.52 -9.20
C HIS A 118 0.73 11.00 -10.33
N TRP A 119 0.22 10.02 -11.07
CA TRP A 119 1.00 9.31 -12.09
C TRP A 119 0.42 9.56 -13.48
N ASP A 120 1.30 9.62 -14.47
CA ASP A 120 0.89 9.63 -15.87
C ASP A 120 0.41 8.22 -16.30
N ALA A 121 -0.27 8.13 -17.43
CA ALA A 121 -0.88 6.88 -17.89
C ALA A 121 0.13 5.73 -18.08
N GLU A 122 1.35 6.04 -18.53
CA GLU A 122 2.43 5.05 -18.69
C GLU A 122 2.88 4.48 -17.34
N GLU A 123 2.94 5.32 -16.31
CA GLU A 123 3.31 4.96 -14.96
C GLU A 123 2.26 4.05 -14.31
N HIS A 124 0.97 4.34 -14.53
CA HIS A 124 -0.12 3.44 -14.18
C HIS A 124 -0.01 2.08 -14.86
N GLN A 125 0.34 2.03 -16.15
CA GLN A 125 0.51 0.77 -16.87
C GLN A 125 1.69 -0.04 -16.31
N ARG A 126 2.83 0.61 -16.07
CA ARG A 126 4.03 0.00 -15.48
C ARG A 126 3.76 -0.58 -14.10
N PHE A 127 3.05 0.17 -13.26
CA PHE A 127 2.64 -0.28 -11.94
C PHE A 127 1.70 -1.49 -12.01
N GLY A 128 0.66 -1.41 -12.86
CA GLY A 128 -0.31 -2.48 -13.02
C GLY A 128 0.31 -3.81 -13.47
N LEU A 129 1.25 -3.77 -14.42
CA LEU A 129 1.99 -4.95 -14.87
C LEU A 129 2.85 -5.53 -13.73
N THR A 130 3.54 -4.69 -12.97
CA THR A 130 4.37 -5.11 -11.84
C THR A 130 3.52 -5.77 -10.74
N VAL A 131 2.38 -5.17 -10.40
CA VAL A 131 1.44 -5.72 -9.42
C VAL A 131 0.86 -7.04 -9.93
N ALA A 132 0.48 -7.13 -11.21
CA ALA A 132 -0.04 -8.37 -11.79
C ALA A 132 0.94 -9.54 -11.66
N ASP A 133 2.24 -9.30 -11.87
CA ASP A 133 3.27 -10.34 -11.70
C ASP A 133 3.41 -10.77 -10.23
N LEU A 134 3.32 -9.83 -9.28
CA LEU A 134 3.30 -10.18 -7.86
C LEU A 134 2.04 -10.95 -7.47
N VAL A 135 0.87 -10.55 -7.95
CA VAL A 135 -0.39 -11.26 -7.71
C VAL A 135 -0.28 -12.69 -8.20
N ARG A 136 0.26 -12.94 -9.40
CA ARG A 136 0.51 -14.30 -9.89
C ARG A 136 1.42 -15.08 -8.93
N LYS A 137 2.56 -14.51 -8.50
CA LYS A 137 3.47 -15.17 -7.55
C LYS A 137 2.81 -15.47 -6.19
N GLN A 138 1.92 -14.59 -5.72
CA GLN A 138 1.23 -14.75 -4.45
C GLN A 138 0.10 -15.76 -4.52
N LEU A 139 -0.64 -15.82 -5.64
CA LEU A 139 -1.81 -16.69 -5.79
C LEU A 139 -1.48 -18.07 -6.35
N LEU A 140 -0.37 -18.22 -7.09
CA LEU A 140 0.07 -19.54 -7.54
C LEU A 140 0.42 -20.42 -6.32
N PRO A 141 0.05 -21.70 -6.32
CA PRO A 141 0.53 -22.64 -5.32
C PRO A 141 2.06 -22.68 -5.38
N LEU A 142 2.72 -22.78 -4.22
CA LEU A 142 4.13 -23.13 -4.18
C LEU A 142 4.29 -24.42 -5.02
N ALA A 143 5.20 -24.40 -5.99
CA ALA A 143 5.51 -25.61 -6.76
C ALA A 143 5.81 -26.73 -5.75
N PRO A 144 5.21 -27.92 -5.89
CA PRO A 144 5.52 -29.03 -4.99
C PRO A 144 7.03 -29.27 -5.02
N VAL A 145 7.63 -29.28 -3.84
CA VAL A 145 9.03 -29.66 -3.59
C VAL A 145 9.21 -31.14 -3.91
#